data_AF-A0A8S1JB10-F1
#
_entry.id   AF-A0A8S1JB10-F1
#
_cell.length_a   1.000
_cell.length_b   1.000
_cell.length_c   1.000
_cell.angle_alpha   90.00
_cell.angle_beta   90.00
_cell.angle_gamma   90.00
#
_symmetry.space_group_name_H-M   'P 1'
#
loop_
_entity.id
_entity.type
_entity.pdbx_description
1 polymer ?
#
loop_
_entity_poly.entity_id
_entity_poly.type
_entity_poly.pdbx_seq_one_letter_code
_entity_poly.pdbx_strand_id
1 'polypeptide(L)'
;MDGAAGSGGGPGGGNGTAAPKERAAQKPLPAFLSRIQSLPSSITSREFWSSLPVSTRLFLVWSVLDAVMVVYYSIWQFRDVCVGDTDEMGNLDNTCSGELLHILLGLLVTAGFFVVLVMDAVANENDLELLATILLSLLVTGRVLFHLFSQDTSNLTQVSGITLSIFFELVTLMLAYLSYRKFGWRVYSRVACDLRLKDAQEKRRLYFMLHRYKTLVKLDIMFLILMFVTGVVMALEENKDEVNRDGFWNLGVLGSVVIGTIVSTIWLVLAIQTVRQEDMKPCKWLSYTLWLNFLFPVLSIIFVYGDNQRDARVAKESLLLSVSFFLITRLAVWWYMRRLMAQAQKSPKSDPNRGEDHRGVTSINPDLLPLLKGSWITKPTFNSPMKRRFFQLSQDYTTLRWAWNNYVLLYHVDSVNQDDESLSLTLLFAMEPELVLKFKSRAEYQVWKRGLTLVVSMLMSPDEGIHGVPQLRDSGGRKNFADQPNAVLQKFLKGIGIAVHNRRAGGDQMPPNLATKSHDDIAAHMAKQMSVRAANAARLALPYQSLRILELMCASLYNVLAYVSIECFRVFNPLEPCPRCSSCESQFQAMSTI
;
A
#
# COMPACT_ATOMS: atom_id res chain seq x y z
N MET A 1 61.32 -67.78 18.05
CA MET A 1 61.91 -68.01 16.73
C MET A 1 60.76 -68.07 15.74
N ASP A 2 60.77 -67.06 14.87
CA ASP A 2 60.22 -66.95 13.51
C ASP A 2 58.77 -67.31 13.17
N GLY A 3 58.14 -66.40 12.41
CA GLY A 3 57.42 -66.83 11.20
C GLY A 3 56.00 -66.32 10.96
N ALA A 4 55.89 -65.08 10.46
CA ALA A 4 55.15 -64.66 9.25
C ALA A 4 53.68 -65.10 8.93
N ALA A 5 52.84 -64.06 8.74
CA ALA A 5 52.05 -63.69 7.54
C ALA A 5 50.77 -64.45 7.08
N GLY A 6 49.76 -63.65 6.67
CA GLY A 6 48.65 -64.00 5.75
C GLY A 6 47.23 -63.65 6.29
N SER A 7 46.63 -62.49 5.99
CA SER A 7 45.80 -62.10 4.82
C SER A 7 44.33 -62.59 4.80
N GLY A 8 43.37 -61.66 4.62
CA GLY A 8 41.98 -61.90 4.19
C GLY A 8 40.96 -61.01 4.94
N GLY A 9 40.42 -59.92 4.38
CA GLY A 9 39.19 -59.86 3.55
C GLY A 9 37.99 -59.44 4.43
N GLY A 10 37.10 -58.49 4.15
CA GLY A 10 36.78 -57.62 3.02
C GLY A 10 35.79 -56.52 3.51
N PRO A 11 35.29 -55.63 2.63
CA PRO A 11 34.59 -54.40 3.02
C PRO A 11 33.06 -54.59 3.10
N GLY A 12 32.48 -54.33 4.28
CA GLY A 12 31.04 -54.25 4.49
C GLY A 12 30.52 -52.83 4.27
N GLY A 13 29.86 -52.58 3.13
CA GLY A 13 29.20 -51.32 2.80
C GLY A 13 27.91 -51.13 3.61
N GLY A 14 27.96 -50.25 4.61
CA GLY A 14 26.79 -49.82 5.37
C GLY A 14 26.01 -48.74 4.63
N ASN A 15 24.88 -49.12 4.03
CA ASN A 15 23.86 -48.20 3.52
C ASN A 15 23.15 -47.53 4.71
N GLY A 16 23.67 -46.39 5.15
CA GLY A 16 23.02 -45.50 6.11
C GLY A 16 21.83 -44.80 5.48
N THR A 17 20.64 -45.34 5.69
CA THR A 17 19.37 -44.65 5.43
C THR A 17 19.24 -43.52 6.45
N ALA A 18 19.48 -42.28 5.99
CA ALA A 18 19.32 -41.08 6.78
C ALA A 18 17.88 -40.99 7.30
N ALA A 19 17.72 -41.08 8.62
CA ALA A 19 16.48 -40.73 9.28
C ALA A 19 16.09 -39.30 8.89
N PRO A 20 14.81 -39.05 8.53
CA PRO A 20 14.38 -37.72 8.16
C PRO A 20 14.51 -36.82 9.39
N LYS A 21 15.52 -35.94 9.36
CA LYS A 21 15.69 -34.85 10.32
C LYS A 21 14.35 -34.14 10.44
N GLU A 22 13.77 -34.26 11.63
CA GLU A 22 12.63 -33.50 12.12
C GLU A 22 12.88 -32.03 11.79
N ARG A 23 12.24 -31.56 10.71
CA ARG A 23 12.33 -30.17 10.27
C ARG A 23 11.80 -29.35 11.44
N ALA A 24 12.68 -28.59 12.09
CA ALA A 24 12.30 -27.55 13.03
C ALA A 24 11.11 -26.81 12.43
N ALA A 25 9.93 -27.05 13.00
CA ALA A 25 8.69 -26.54 12.49
C ALA A 25 8.86 -25.03 12.37
N GLN A 26 8.94 -24.54 11.13
CA GLN A 26 8.91 -23.12 10.86
C GLN A 26 7.65 -22.63 11.55
N LYS A 27 7.81 -21.85 12.63
CA LYS A 27 6.69 -21.19 13.29
C LYS A 27 5.90 -20.54 12.16
N PRO A 28 4.65 -20.98 11.91
CA PRO A 28 3.90 -20.44 10.81
C PRO A 28 3.86 -18.93 11.04
N LEU A 29 4.35 -18.19 10.04
CA LEU A 29 4.22 -16.73 10.01
C LEU A 29 2.78 -16.42 10.43
N PRO A 30 2.54 -15.48 11.36
CA PRO A 30 1.20 -15.15 11.81
C PRO A 30 0.32 -14.90 10.58
N ALA A 31 -0.57 -15.87 10.31
CA ALA A 31 -1.27 -16.03 9.04
C ALA A 31 -2.29 -14.91 8.77
N PHE A 32 -2.46 -14.01 9.73
CA PHE A 32 -3.52 -13.02 9.75
C PHE A 32 -3.22 -11.82 8.84
N LEU A 33 -2.07 -11.15 9.01
CA LEU A 33 -1.70 -10.00 8.19
C LEU A 33 -1.46 -10.41 6.72
N SER A 34 -0.86 -11.59 6.51
CA SER A 34 -0.67 -12.15 5.17
C SER A 34 -1.98 -12.61 4.52
N ARG A 35 -3.00 -13.05 5.27
CA ARG A 35 -4.35 -13.30 4.73
C ARG A 35 -5.07 -12.02 4.32
N ILE A 36 -4.96 -10.96 5.11
CA ILE A 36 -5.58 -9.67 4.77
C ILE A 36 -4.95 -9.08 3.50
N GLN A 37 -3.65 -9.32 3.29
CA GLN A 37 -2.91 -8.80 2.13
C GLN A 37 -2.98 -9.67 0.86
N SER A 38 -3.35 -10.96 0.97
CA SER A 38 -3.29 -11.91 -0.16
C SER A 38 -4.59 -12.08 -0.96
N LEU A 39 -5.54 -11.14 -0.84
CA LEU A 39 -6.75 -11.15 -1.67
C LEU A 39 -6.39 -10.97 -3.17
N PRO A 40 -6.81 -11.89 -4.06
CA PRO A 40 -6.23 -12.03 -5.39
C PRO A 40 -6.83 -11.12 -6.47
N SER A 41 -5.97 -10.91 -7.48
CA SER A 41 -6.18 -10.45 -8.86
C SER A 41 -6.58 -8.99 -9.10
N SER A 42 -5.75 -8.34 -9.90
CA SER A 42 -5.84 -6.98 -10.41
C SER A 42 -7.23 -6.65 -10.96
N ILE A 43 -8.05 -5.96 -10.17
CA ILE A 43 -9.16 -5.18 -10.72
C ILE A 43 -8.53 -4.24 -11.73
N THR A 44 -9.00 -4.28 -12.97
CA THR A 44 -8.50 -3.33 -13.98
C THR A 44 -8.83 -1.90 -13.54
N SER A 45 -7.97 -0.93 -13.80
CA SER A 45 -8.21 0.47 -13.43
C SER A 45 -9.57 0.98 -13.91
N ARG A 46 -10.04 0.50 -15.08
CA ARG A 46 -11.36 0.79 -15.64
C ARG A 46 -12.52 0.22 -14.81
N GLU A 47 -12.42 -1.04 -14.38
CA GLU A 47 -13.44 -1.65 -13.52
C GLU A 47 -13.48 -0.95 -12.16
N PHE A 48 -12.30 -0.68 -11.58
CA PHE A 48 -12.19 0.11 -10.36
C PHE A 48 -12.82 1.50 -10.53
N TRP A 49 -12.54 2.22 -11.61
CA TRP A 49 -13.18 3.52 -11.85
C TRP A 49 -14.71 3.41 -11.97
N SER A 50 -15.20 2.45 -12.76
CA SER A 50 -16.64 2.24 -12.96
C SER A 50 -17.39 1.81 -11.69
N SER A 51 -16.65 1.24 -10.73
CA SER A 51 -17.15 0.81 -9.44
C SER A 51 -17.50 1.97 -8.50
N LEU A 52 -16.83 3.10 -8.69
CA LEU A 52 -16.86 4.20 -7.73
C LEU A 52 -18.18 4.97 -7.83
N PRO A 53 -18.73 5.42 -6.69
CA PRO A 53 -19.80 6.41 -6.68
C PRO A 53 -19.44 7.63 -7.53
N VAL A 54 -20.45 8.28 -8.13
CA VAL A 54 -20.24 9.49 -8.93
C VAL A 54 -19.52 10.57 -8.11
N SER A 55 -19.91 10.78 -6.86
CA SER A 55 -19.27 11.74 -5.95
C SER A 55 -17.78 11.47 -5.77
N THR A 56 -17.39 10.21 -5.61
CA THR A 56 -15.98 9.81 -5.42
C THR A 56 -15.17 9.96 -6.71
N ARG A 57 -15.78 9.72 -7.88
CA ARG A 57 -15.14 10.01 -9.16
C ARG A 57 -14.92 11.50 -9.37
N LEU A 58 -15.94 12.31 -9.08
CA LEU A 58 -15.84 13.77 -9.13
C LEU A 58 -14.78 14.27 -8.16
N PHE A 59 -14.73 13.74 -6.93
CA PHE A 59 -13.70 14.06 -5.95
C PHE A 59 -12.29 13.78 -6.48
N LEU A 60 -12.04 12.61 -7.09
CA LEU A 60 -10.74 12.29 -7.68
C LEU A 60 -10.33 13.25 -8.81
N VAL A 61 -11.26 13.57 -9.71
CA VAL A 61 -10.99 14.54 -10.79
C VAL A 61 -10.71 15.93 -10.19
N TRP A 62 -11.51 16.34 -9.22
CA TRP A 62 -11.40 17.63 -8.56
C TRP A 62 -10.07 17.78 -7.81
N SER A 63 -9.63 16.75 -7.08
CA SER A 63 -8.32 16.77 -6.40
C SER A 63 -7.14 16.88 -7.37
N VAL A 64 -7.25 16.34 -8.58
CA VAL A 64 -6.21 16.54 -9.62
C VAL A 64 -6.25 17.98 -10.13
N LEU A 65 -7.43 18.54 -10.36
CA LEU A 65 -7.56 19.96 -10.75
C LEU A 65 -7.03 20.89 -9.66
N ASP A 66 -7.30 20.60 -8.39
CA ASP A 66 -6.80 21.34 -7.23
C ASP A 66 -5.26 21.29 -7.18
N ALA A 67 -4.66 20.11 -7.35
CA ALA A 67 -3.20 19.98 -7.44
C ALA A 67 -2.60 20.75 -8.63
N VAL A 68 -3.28 20.74 -9.80
CA VAL A 68 -2.85 21.53 -10.97
C VAL A 68 -2.94 23.02 -10.69
N MET A 69 -3.98 23.49 -9.99
CA MET A 69 -4.10 24.88 -9.56
C MET A 69 -2.95 25.28 -8.64
N VAL A 70 -2.57 24.42 -7.68
CA VAL A 70 -1.41 24.66 -6.81
C VAL A 70 -0.12 24.74 -7.62
N VAL A 71 0.09 23.84 -8.58
CA VAL A 71 1.26 23.88 -9.47
C VAL A 71 1.28 25.17 -10.31
N TYR A 72 0.13 25.57 -10.86
CA TYR A 72 -0.01 26.82 -11.60
C TYR A 72 0.33 28.05 -10.75
N TYR A 73 -0.21 28.13 -9.53
CA TYR A 73 0.11 29.21 -8.59
C TYR A 73 1.59 29.22 -8.20
N SER A 74 2.20 28.05 -7.98
CA SER A 74 3.64 27.96 -7.75
C SER A 74 4.43 28.53 -8.93
N ILE A 75 4.13 28.11 -10.17
CA ILE A 75 4.82 28.63 -11.37
C ILE A 75 4.61 30.14 -11.52
N TRP A 76 3.40 30.62 -11.26
CA TRP A 76 3.09 32.05 -11.32
C TRP A 76 3.88 32.84 -10.27
N GLN A 77 3.91 32.37 -9.03
CA GLN A 77 4.70 32.96 -7.94
C GLN A 77 6.20 32.96 -8.27
N PHE A 78 6.71 31.88 -8.86
CA PHE A 78 8.09 31.81 -9.34
C PHE A 78 8.39 32.88 -10.38
N ARG A 79 7.51 33.01 -11.39
CA ARG A 79 7.68 33.99 -12.46
C ARG A 79 7.65 35.42 -11.92
N ASP A 80 6.68 35.74 -11.07
CA ASP A 80 6.49 37.09 -10.55
C ASP A 80 7.74 37.56 -9.79
N VAL A 81 8.33 36.68 -8.98
CA VAL A 81 9.55 36.99 -8.23
C VAL A 81 10.81 36.99 -9.09
N CYS A 82 10.93 36.07 -10.06
CA CYS A 82 12.13 36.03 -10.92
C CYS A 82 12.14 37.13 -12.00
N VAL A 83 10.99 37.65 -12.41
CA VAL A 83 10.86 38.63 -13.50
C VAL A 83 10.59 40.05 -12.98
N GLY A 84 9.97 40.20 -11.81
CA GLY A 84 9.61 41.50 -11.25
C GLY A 84 10.81 42.36 -10.80
N ASP A 85 11.95 41.73 -10.51
CA ASP A 85 13.16 42.40 -9.97
C ASP A 85 14.15 42.86 -11.05
N THR A 86 13.76 42.92 -12.33
CA THR A 86 14.57 43.67 -13.32
C THR A 86 14.42 45.15 -13.05
N ASP A 87 15.22 45.67 -12.13
CA ASP A 87 15.43 47.10 -11.94
C ASP A 87 15.72 47.78 -13.29
N GLU A 88 15.22 49.00 -13.47
CA GLU A 88 15.35 49.81 -14.71
C GLU A 88 16.79 50.00 -15.20
N MET A 89 17.80 49.64 -14.40
CA MET A 89 19.22 49.67 -14.73
C MET A 89 19.79 48.40 -15.37
N GLY A 90 19.00 47.33 -15.55
CA GLY A 90 19.42 46.15 -16.32
C GLY A 90 20.53 45.30 -15.67
N ASN A 91 20.90 45.57 -14.41
CA ASN A 91 21.68 44.63 -13.63
C ASN A 91 20.74 43.51 -13.15
N LEU A 92 20.81 42.35 -13.80
CA LEU A 92 20.26 41.12 -13.23
C LEU A 92 21.03 40.77 -11.96
N ASP A 93 20.65 41.34 -10.83
CA ASP A 93 20.91 40.71 -9.55
C ASP A 93 20.07 39.42 -9.51
N ASN A 94 20.67 38.34 -10.01
CA ASN A 94 20.13 36.98 -10.12
C ASN A 94 19.85 36.33 -8.74
N THR A 95 19.45 37.10 -7.75
CA THR A 95 19.04 36.64 -6.41
C THR A 95 17.54 36.44 -6.41
N CYS A 96 17.08 35.39 -7.09
CA CYS A 96 15.81 34.79 -6.69
C CYS A 96 15.97 34.41 -5.21
N SER A 97 15.27 35.10 -4.31
CA SER A 97 15.30 34.82 -2.87
C SER A 97 15.00 33.33 -2.68
N GLY A 98 15.97 32.57 -2.15
CA GLY A 98 15.80 31.14 -1.91
C GLY A 98 14.73 30.86 -0.84
N GLU A 99 14.32 31.90 -0.08
CA GLU A 99 13.10 31.89 0.70
C GLU A 99 11.88 31.51 -0.16
N LEU A 100 11.75 32.07 -1.35
CA LEU A 100 10.63 31.73 -2.22
C LEU A 100 10.76 30.32 -2.79
N LEU A 101 11.98 29.92 -3.12
CA LEU A 101 12.27 28.62 -3.72
C LEU A 101 11.88 27.46 -2.79
N HIS A 102 12.14 27.58 -1.47
CA HIS A 102 11.76 26.54 -0.53
C HIS A 102 10.24 26.43 -0.38
N ILE A 103 9.52 27.57 -0.38
CA ILE A 103 8.05 27.60 -0.31
C ILE A 103 7.47 26.91 -1.54
N LEU A 104 7.96 27.29 -2.73
CA LEU A 104 7.53 26.72 -4.00
C LEU A 104 7.72 25.21 -4.04
N LEU A 105 8.92 24.74 -3.70
CA LEU A 105 9.24 23.33 -3.74
C LEU A 105 8.44 22.55 -2.70
N GLY A 106 8.17 23.15 -1.53
CA GLY A 106 7.26 22.61 -0.53
C GLY A 106 5.81 22.48 -1.03
N LEU A 107 5.29 23.48 -1.73
CA LEU A 107 3.96 23.44 -2.37
C LEU A 107 3.87 22.35 -3.45
N LEU A 108 4.91 22.20 -4.27
CA LEU A 108 4.95 21.17 -5.32
C LEU A 108 5.00 19.75 -4.73
N VAL A 109 5.85 19.52 -3.72
CA VAL A 109 5.94 18.23 -3.02
C VAL A 109 4.59 17.90 -2.36
N THR A 110 3.98 18.85 -1.65
CA THR A 110 2.69 18.63 -0.99
C THR A 110 1.57 18.37 -1.99
N ALA A 111 1.52 19.06 -3.14
CA ALA A 111 0.56 18.78 -4.21
C ALA A 111 0.70 17.35 -4.78
N GLY A 112 1.93 16.88 -4.99
CA GLY A 112 2.18 15.50 -5.42
C GLY A 112 1.68 14.47 -4.40
N PHE A 113 1.99 14.67 -3.12
CA PHE A 113 1.53 13.79 -2.04
C PHE A 113 0.02 13.85 -1.83
N PHE A 114 -0.61 15.02 -2.02
CA PHE A 114 -2.05 15.18 -1.96
C PHE A 114 -2.76 14.21 -2.91
N VAL A 115 -2.37 14.18 -4.19
CA VAL A 115 -2.97 13.28 -5.19
C VAL A 115 -2.76 11.81 -4.81
N VAL A 116 -1.55 11.45 -4.35
CA VAL A 116 -1.25 10.08 -3.89
C VAL A 116 -2.15 9.67 -2.72
N LEU A 117 -2.29 10.54 -1.72
CA LEU A 117 -3.10 10.27 -0.54
C LEU A 117 -4.58 10.19 -0.88
N VAL A 118 -5.10 11.04 -1.78
CA VAL A 118 -6.50 10.97 -2.23
C VAL A 118 -6.76 9.67 -2.97
N MET A 119 -5.89 9.27 -3.90
CA MET A 119 -6.03 8.02 -4.64
C MET A 119 -6.03 6.82 -3.69
N ASP A 120 -5.12 6.79 -2.72
CA ASP A 120 -5.05 5.70 -1.77
C ASP A 120 -6.22 5.70 -0.78
N ALA A 121 -6.67 6.87 -0.32
CA ALA A 121 -7.86 7.03 0.51
C ALA A 121 -9.09 6.43 -0.16
N VAL A 122 -9.27 6.69 -1.46
CA VAL A 122 -10.39 6.14 -2.25
C VAL A 122 -10.21 4.65 -2.56
N ALA A 123 -9.00 4.20 -2.91
CA ALA A 123 -8.72 2.80 -3.21
C ALA A 123 -8.91 1.88 -1.99
N ASN A 124 -8.49 2.36 -0.83
CA ASN A 124 -8.55 1.62 0.42
C ASN A 124 -9.76 1.97 1.28
N GLU A 125 -10.58 2.94 0.86
CA GLU A 125 -11.69 3.51 1.65
C GLU A 125 -11.20 3.92 3.06
N ASN A 126 -10.04 4.57 3.12
CA ASN A 126 -9.39 4.98 4.36
C ASN A 126 -9.82 6.39 4.76
N ASP A 127 -10.61 6.48 5.83
CA ASP A 127 -11.15 7.72 6.37
C ASP A 127 -10.08 8.68 6.89
N LEU A 128 -9.01 8.15 7.48
CA LEU A 128 -7.92 8.96 8.01
C LEU A 128 -7.03 9.55 6.92
N GLU A 129 -6.81 8.82 5.82
CA GLU A 129 -6.11 9.40 4.67
C GLU A 129 -6.94 10.50 4.04
N LEU A 130 -8.26 10.32 3.94
CA LEU A 130 -9.15 11.38 3.48
C LEU A 130 -9.10 12.60 4.41
N LEU A 131 -9.13 12.42 5.73
CA LEU A 131 -8.99 13.52 6.67
C LEU A 131 -7.62 14.22 6.53
N ALA A 132 -6.55 13.45 6.37
CA ALA A 132 -5.21 14.00 6.16
C ALA A 132 -5.12 14.80 4.84
N THR A 133 -5.79 14.35 3.78
CA THR A 133 -5.85 15.10 2.51
C THR A 133 -6.59 16.43 2.67
N ILE A 134 -7.69 16.45 3.42
CA ILE A 134 -8.43 17.69 3.71
C ILE A 134 -7.54 18.66 4.49
N LEU A 135 -6.87 18.18 5.55
CA LEU A 135 -5.97 19.02 6.34
C LEU A 135 -4.81 19.57 5.49
N LEU A 136 -4.25 18.75 4.59
CA LEU A 136 -3.19 19.17 3.69
C LEU A 136 -3.67 20.22 2.66
N SER A 137 -4.87 20.01 2.08
CA SER A 137 -5.52 20.95 1.15
C SER A 137 -5.76 22.30 1.84
N LEU A 138 -6.33 22.30 3.05
CA LEU A 138 -6.51 23.51 3.85
C LEU A 138 -5.20 24.25 4.16
N LEU A 139 -4.11 23.52 4.46
CA LEU A 139 -2.80 24.13 4.70
C LEU A 139 -2.23 24.76 3.43
N VAL A 140 -2.34 24.08 2.29
CA VAL A 140 -1.87 24.58 0.99
C VAL A 140 -2.70 25.80 0.56
N THR A 141 -4.02 25.71 0.61
CA THR A 141 -4.94 26.82 0.32
C THR A 141 -4.67 28.00 1.25
N GLY A 142 -4.50 27.76 2.56
CA GLY A 142 -4.15 28.81 3.53
C GLY A 142 -2.84 29.51 3.17
N ARG A 143 -1.84 28.77 2.69
CA ARG A 143 -0.56 29.35 2.26
C ARG A 143 -0.69 30.18 0.98
N VAL A 144 -1.48 29.73 0.01
CA VAL A 144 -1.78 30.46 -1.23
C VAL A 144 -2.53 31.75 -0.89
N LEU A 145 -3.54 31.69 -0.03
CA LEU A 145 -4.27 32.88 0.43
C LEU A 145 -3.37 33.88 1.13
N PHE A 146 -2.51 33.43 2.04
CA PHE A 146 -1.53 34.30 2.70
C PHE A 146 -0.63 35.03 1.69
N HIS A 147 -0.17 34.32 0.64
CA HIS A 147 0.62 34.94 -0.40
C HIS A 147 -0.18 35.99 -1.20
N LEU A 148 -1.40 35.65 -1.62
CA LEU A 148 -2.28 36.59 -2.33
C LEU A 148 -2.58 37.84 -1.49
N PHE A 149 -2.76 37.71 -0.18
CA PHE A 149 -2.95 38.86 0.71
C PHE A 149 -1.69 39.72 0.88
N SER A 150 -0.50 39.12 0.74
CA SER A 150 0.78 39.82 0.91
C SER A 150 1.27 40.58 -0.33
N GLN A 151 0.68 40.34 -1.50
CA GLN A 151 1.13 40.96 -2.75
C GLN A 151 0.34 42.22 -3.11
N ASP A 152 1.06 43.28 -3.46
CA ASP A 152 0.54 44.53 -4.02
C ASP A 152 0.19 44.39 -5.52
N THR A 153 -0.64 43.40 -5.86
CA THR A 153 -1.16 43.23 -7.22
C THR A 153 -2.42 44.07 -7.44
N SER A 154 -2.83 44.24 -8.70
CA SER A 154 -4.12 44.88 -9.00
C SER A 154 -5.26 44.19 -8.25
N ASN A 155 -6.11 44.97 -7.57
CA ASN A 155 -7.22 44.48 -6.74
C ASN A 155 -8.07 43.39 -7.41
N LEU A 156 -8.26 43.45 -8.74
CA LEU A 156 -9.08 42.48 -9.47
C LEU A 156 -8.45 41.08 -9.52
N THR A 157 -7.14 40.98 -9.80
CA THR A 157 -6.43 39.69 -9.85
C THR A 157 -6.41 39.04 -8.47
N GLN A 158 -6.11 39.81 -7.43
CA GLN A 158 -6.10 39.34 -6.04
C GLN A 158 -7.47 38.81 -5.61
N VAL A 159 -8.54 39.59 -5.83
CA VAL A 159 -9.91 39.20 -5.48
C VAL A 159 -10.33 37.94 -6.26
N SER A 160 -10.00 37.86 -7.54
CA SER A 160 -10.31 36.69 -8.36
C SER A 160 -9.58 35.43 -7.88
N GLY A 161 -8.29 35.54 -7.53
CA GLY A 161 -7.50 34.43 -7.02
C GLY A 161 -7.99 33.93 -5.66
N ILE A 162 -8.30 34.84 -4.74
CA ILE A 162 -8.88 34.51 -3.43
C ILE A 162 -10.22 33.79 -3.59
N THR A 163 -11.11 34.35 -4.42
CA THR A 163 -12.44 33.78 -4.66
C THR A 163 -12.34 32.38 -5.27
N LEU A 164 -11.45 32.19 -6.24
CA LEU A 164 -11.22 30.91 -6.88
C LEU A 164 -10.66 29.87 -5.91
N SER A 165 -9.65 30.21 -5.11
CA SER A 165 -9.06 29.30 -4.13
C SER A 165 -10.05 28.87 -3.05
N ILE A 166 -10.87 29.80 -2.54
CA ILE A 166 -11.94 29.48 -1.58
C ILE A 166 -13.00 28.58 -2.22
N PHE A 167 -13.40 28.88 -3.46
CA PHE A 167 -14.36 28.04 -4.18
C PHE A 167 -13.83 26.61 -4.37
N PHE A 168 -12.56 26.46 -4.75
CA PHE A 168 -11.93 25.16 -4.92
C PHE A 168 -11.91 24.35 -3.63
N GLU A 169 -11.52 24.98 -2.52
CA GLU A 169 -11.50 24.35 -1.20
C GLU A 169 -12.90 23.91 -0.74
N LEU A 170 -13.92 24.77 -0.90
CA LEU A 170 -15.29 24.43 -0.51
C LEU A 170 -15.85 23.24 -1.30
N VAL A 171 -15.56 23.19 -2.61
CA VAL A 171 -15.95 22.05 -3.45
C VAL A 171 -15.18 20.79 -3.05
N THR A 172 -13.88 20.90 -2.77
CA THR A 172 -13.06 19.79 -2.27
C THR A 172 -13.64 19.22 -0.97
N LEU A 173 -13.93 20.07 0.02
CA LEU A 173 -14.54 19.70 1.30
C LEU A 173 -15.91 19.02 1.11
N MET A 174 -16.77 19.60 0.27
CA MET A 174 -18.09 19.03 -0.02
C MET A 174 -17.98 17.64 -0.66
N LEU A 175 -17.14 17.49 -1.68
CA LEU A 175 -16.93 16.22 -2.39
C LEU A 175 -16.25 15.17 -1.50
N ALA A 176 -15.32 15.59 -0.63
CA ALA A 176 -14.70 14.73 0.36
C ALA A 176 -15.74 14.23 1.37
N TYR A 177 -16.60 15.11 1.89
CA TYR A 177 -17.70 14.73 2.78
C TYR A 177 -18.67 13.75 2.12
N LEU A 178 -19.09 14.02 0.88
CA LEU A 178 -19.95 13.10 0.13
C LEU A 178 -19.28 11.76 -0.15
N SER A 179 -17.96 11.74 -0.37
CA SER A 179 -17.18 10.52 -0.55
C SER A 179 -17.04 9.74 0.75
N TYR A 180 -16.77 10.41 1.87
CA TYR A 180 -16.73 9.84 3.21
C TYR A 180 -18.03 9.11 3.56
N ARG A 181 -19.18 9.71 3.26
CA ARG A 181 -20.50 9.07 3.49
C ARG A 181 -20.73 7.80 2.65
N LYS A 182 -19.92 7.56 1.62
CA LYS A 182 -19.97 6.35 0.78
C LYS A 182 -18.85 5.37 1.07
N PHE A 183 -17.83 5.78 1.83
CA PHE A 183 -16.79 4.88 2.31
C PHE A 183 -17.36 3.90 3.32
N GLY A 184 -16.75 2.73 3.42
CA GLY A 184 -17.00 1.80 4.51
C GLY A 184 -17.68 0.52 4.09
N TRP A 185 -18.23 0.40 2.88
CA TRP A 185 -18.87 -0.87 2.49
C TRP A 185 -17.85 -1.94 2.12
N ARG A 186 -16.74 -1.59 1.43
CA ARG A 186 -15.66 -2.55 1.17
C ARG A 186 -14.86 -2.82 2.44
N VAL A 187 -14.69 -1.80 3.28
CA VAL A 187 -14.06 -1.99 4.59
C VAL A 187 -14.92 -2.91 5.44
N TYR A 188 -16.22 -2.67 5.50
CA TYR A 188 -17.15 -3.54 6.21
C TYR A 188 -17.08 -4.94 5.63
N SER A 189 -17.12 -5.14 4.32
CA SER A 189 -17.07 -6.50 3.77
C SER A 189 -15.72 -7.22 3.99
N ARG A 190 -14.60 -6.49 4.00
CA ARG A 190 -13.27 -7.01 4.37
C ARG A 190 -13.17 -7.35 5.85
N VAL A 191 -13.85 -6.58 6.70
CA VAL A 191 -13.71 -6.60 8.17
C VAL A 191 -14.91 -7.24 8.87
N ALA A 192 -15.96 -7.59 8.14
CA ALA A 192 -17.21 -8.18 8.64
C ALA A 192 -16.96 -9.61 9.08
N CYS A 193 -16.11 -9.80 10.09
CA CYS A 193 -16.27 -10.91 11.00
C CYS A 193 -17.69 -10.80 11.56
N ASP A 194 -18.47 -11.89 11.44
CA ASP A 194 -19.73 -12.05 12.14
C ASP A 194 -19.56 -11.53 13.58
N LEU A 195 -20.35 -10.52 13.98
CA LEU A 195 -20.25 -9.91 15.31
C LEU A 195 -20.48 -10.95 16.43
N ARG A 196 -21.05 -12.10 16.09
CA ARG A 196 -21.24 -13.26 16.98
C ARG A 196 -19.94 -14.04 17.22
N LEU A 197 -18.92 -13.89 16.37
CA LEU A 197 -17.61 -14.48 16.62
C LEU A 197 -16.94 -13.76 17.80
N LYS A 198 -16.50 -14.55 18.77
CA LYS A 198 -15.95 -14.09 20.07
C LYS A 198 -14.79 -13.07 19.96
N ASP A 199 -14.14 -12.97 18.79
CA ASP A 199 -12.99 -12.07 18.54
C ASP A 199 -13.24 -11.03 17.42
N ALA A 200 -14.47 -10.91 16.90
CA ALA A 200 -14.76 -10.04 15.76
C ALA A 200 -14.46 -8.56 16.05
N GLN A 201 -14.80 -8.10 17.25
CA GLN A 201 -14.53 -6.71 17.67
C GLN A 201 -13.03 -6.43 17.78
N GLU A 202 -12.24 -7.36 18.29
CA GLU A 202 -10.79 -7.20 18.40
C GLU A 202 -10.13 -7.16 17.02
N LYS A 203 -10.52 -8.06 16.11
CA LYS A 203 -10.04 -8.07 14.72
C LYS A 203 -10.37 -6.77 14.00
N ARG A 204 -11.60 -6.27 14.16
CA ARG A 204 -12.03 -4.98 13.61
C ARG A 204 -11.21 -3.83 14.16
N ARG A 205 -10.97 -3.82 15.47
CA ARG A 205 -10.15 -2.80 16.13
C ARG A 205 -8.71 -2.81 15.61
N LEU A 206 -8.10 -3.99 15.52
CA LEU A 206 -6.74 -4.17 15.01
C LEU A 206 -6.62 -3.72 13.55
N TYR A 207 -7.60 -4.08 12.72
CA TYR A 207 -7.67 -3.64 11.33
C TYR A 207 -7.65 -2.12 11.23
N PHE A 208 -8.53 -1.43 11.97
CA PHE A 208 -8.54 0.03 11.94
C PHE A 208 -7.23 0.62 12.45
N MET A 209 -6.65 0.08 13.54
CA MET A 209 -5.35 0.55 14.04
C MET A 209 -4.23 0.39 13.00
N LEU A 210 -4.22 -0.71 12.25
CA LEU A 210 -3.25 -0.92 11.18
C LEU A 210 -3.42 0.10 10.06
N HIS A 211 -4.66 0.43 9.68
CA HIS A 211 -4.94 1.50 8.73
C HIS A 211 -4.46 2.86 9.23
N ARG A 212 -4.72 3.21 10.50
CA ARG A 212 -4.22 4.47 11.09
C ARG A 212 -2.69 4.54 11.04
N TYR A 213 -2.04 3.44 11.40
CA TYR A 213 -0.58 3.35 11.38
C TYR A 213 -0.03 3.54 9.97
N LYS A 214 -0.61 2.91 8.95
CA LYS A 214 -0.20 3.09 7.55
C LYS A 214 -0.34 4.54 7.09
N THR A 215 -1.44 5.19 7.44
CA THR A 215 -1.66 6.62 7.14
C THR A 215 -0.57 7.49 7.76
N LEU A 216 -0.29 7.29 9.05
CA LEU A 216 0.73 8.03 9.77
C LEU A 216 2.13 7.82 9.18
N VAL A 217 2.46 6.59 8.78
CA VAL A 217 3.73 6.27 8.11
C VAL A 217 3.87 7.03 6.79
N LYS A 218 2.80 7.18 6.00
CA LYS A 218 2.85 7.95 4.75
C LYS A 218 3.03 9.44 4.99
N LEU A 219 2.33 9.99 5.98
CA LEU A 219 2.53 11.38 6.38
C LEU A 219 3.95 11.62 6.89
N ASP A 220 4.51 10.67 7.64
CA ASP A 220 5.88 10.74 8.11
C ASP A 220 6.90 10.73 6.96
N ILE A 221 6.66 9.93 5.91
CA ILE A 221 7.48 9.96 4.67
C ILE A 221 7.34 11.30 3.95
N MET A 222 6.13 11.83 3.83
CA MET A 222 5.88 13.12 3.19
C MET A 222 6.62 14.25 3.94
N PHE A 223 6.48 14.33 5.26
CA PHE A 223 7.17 15.34 6.06
C PHE A 223 8.69 15.14 6.07
N LEU A 224 9.18 13.90 6.01
CA LEU A 224 10.60 13.63 5.86
C LEU A 224 11.16 14.19 4.55
N ILE A 225 10.45 13.97 3.43
CA ILE A 225 10.83 14.51 2.13
C ILE A 225 10.73 16.04 2.13
N LEU A 226 9.67 16.60 2.70
CA LEU A 226 9.51 18.05 2.83
C LEU A 226 10.68 18.66 3.60
N MET A 227 11.02 18.10 4.77
CA MET A 227 12.15 18.53 5.59
C MET A 227 13.50 18.43 4.87
N PHE A 228 13.71 17.33 4.13
CA PHE A 228 14.92 17.15 3.34
C PHE A 228 15.04 18.24 2.27
N VAL A 229 13.96 18.44 1.51
CA VAL A 229 13.86 19.42 0.44
C VAL A 229 14.08 20.84 0.96
N THR A 230 13.39 21.24 2.02
CA THR A 230 13.56 22.57 2.62
C THR A 230 14.96 22.74 3.18
N GLY A 231 15.52 21.72 3.84
CA GLY A 231 16.85 21.77 4.40
C GLY A 231 17.95 21.90 3.34
N VAL A 232 17.79 21.25 2.18
CA VAL A 232 18.73 21.38 1.06
C VAL A 232 18.67 22.78 0.44
N VAL A 233 17.46 23.34 0.23
CA VAL A 233 17.33 24.70 -0.32
C VAL A 233 17.98 25.73 0.60
N MET A 234 17.71 25.65 1.91
CA MET A 234 18.32 26.56 2.90
C MET A 234 19.85 26.46 2.92
N ALA A 235 20.42 25.26 2.72
CA ALA A 235 21.87 25.08 2.68
C ALA A 235 22.52 25.59 1.38
N LEU A 236 21.74 25.78 0.30
CA LEU A 236 22.24 26.25 -1.00
C LEU A 236 22.15 27.77 -1.15
N GLU A 237 21.25 28.42 -0.42
CA GLU A 237 20.99 29.88 -0.52
C GLU A 237 22.13 30.75 0.06
N GLU A 238 22.97 30.17 0.93
CA GLU A 238 23.89 30.91 1.80
C GLU A 238 25.25 31.26 1.15
N ASN A 239 25.27 31.97 0.02
CA ASN A 239 26.55 32.17 -0.71
C ASN A 239 26.65 33.40 -1.62
N LYS A 240 26.28 34.60 -1.15
CA LYS A 240 26.58 35.82 -1.92
C LYS A 240 27.44 36.88 -1.23
N ASP A 241 27.41 37.02 0.11
CA ASP A 241 27.99 38.24 0.69
C ASP A 241 29.26 38.10 1.55
N GLU A 242 29.67 36.94 2.09
CA GLU A 242 30.94 36.86 2.85
C GLU A 242 31.76 35.57 2.60
N VAL A 243 32.63 35.62 1.59
CA VAL A 243 33.48 34.53 1.04
C VAL A 243 34.39 33.80 2.06
N ASN A 244 34.52 34.25 3.32
CA ASN A 244 35.54 33.72 4.24
C ASN A 244 35.04 33.02 5.51
N ARG A 245 33.72 32.86 5.74
CA ARG A 245 33.23 32.18 6.97
C ARG A 245 32.24 31.00 6.77
N ASP A 246 31.75 30.75 5.55
CA ASP A 246 30.47 30.05 5.39
C ASP A 246 30.53 28.60 4.88
N GLY A 247 31.70 28.11 4.43
CA GLY A 247 31.82 26.75 3.90
C GLY A 247 31.59 25.63 4.93
N PHE A 248 32.04 25.84 6.17
CA PHE A 248 31.91 24.84 7.24
C PHE A 248 30.47 24.72 7.76
N TRP A 249 29.77 25.85 7.90
CA TRP A 249 28.38 25.89 8.36
C TRP A 249 27.43 25.28 7.33
N ASN A 250 27.59 25.62 6.05
CA ASN A 250 26.80 25.04 4.96
C ASN A 250 26.99 23.53 4.86
N LEU A 251 28.23 23.05 4.99
CA LEU A 251 28.53 21.62 5.03
C LEU A 251 27.93 20.95 6.27
N GLY A 252 27.91 21.64 7.41
CA GLY A 252 27.30 21.17 8.65
C GLY A 252 25.78 21.03 8.56
N VAL A 253 25.09 22.05 8.04
CA VAL A 253 23.64 22.04 7.82
C VAL A 253 23.27 20.95 6.82
N LEU A 254 23.89 20.95 5.63
CA LEU A 254 23.63 19.95 4.60
C LEU A 254 23.92 18.53 5.11
N GLY A 255 25.06 18.35 5.80
CA GLY A 255 25.43 17.08 6.42
C GLY A 255 24.41 16.62 7.45
N SER A 256 23.92 17.52 8.31
CA SER A 256 22.91 17.21 9.32
C SER A 256 21.56 16.80 8.71
N VAL A 257 21.13 17.48 7.64
CA VAL A 257 19.88 17.19 6.91
C VAL A 257 19.98 15.84 6.20
N VAL A 258 21.08 15.57 5.49
CA VAL A 258 21.30 14.31 4.76
C VAL A 258 21.39 13.14 5.74
N ILE A 259 22.23 13.25 6.77
CA ILE A 259 22.40 12.19 7.78
C ILE A 259 21.09 11.97 8.53
N GLY A 260 20.42 13.05 8.96
CA GLY A 260 19.12 12.98 9.64
C GLY A 260 18.05 12.27 8.80
N THR A 261 18.04 12.53 7.49
CA THR A 261 17.11 11.89 6.55
C THR A 261 17.39 10.40 6.39
N ILE A 262 18.66 10.02 6.27
CA ILE A 262 19.08 8.61 6.18
C ILE A 262 18.70 7.86 7.47
N VAL A 263 19.05 8.40 8.64
CA VAL A 263 18.73 7.81 9.95
C VAL A 263 17.21 7.64 10.11
N SER A 264 16.44 8.69 9.78
CA SER A 264 14.97 8.68 9.86
C SER A 264 14.32 7.67 8.91
N THR A 265 14.90 7.48 7.72
CA THR A 265 14.44 6.49 6.74
C THR A 265 14.71 5.08 7.24
N ILE A 266 15.92 4.79 7.74
CA ILE A 266 16.28 3.50 8.30
C ILE A 266 15.37 3.15 9.48
N TRP A 267 15.16 4.11 10.39
CA TRP A 267 14.27 3.91 11.55
C TRP A 267 12.84 3.58 11.10
N LEU A 268 12.32 4.29 10.09
CA LEU A 268 10.97 4.06 9.58
C LEU A 268 10.82 2.69 8.92
N VAL A 269 11.79 2.29 8.09
CA VAL A 269 11.80 0.97 7.45
C VAL A 269 11.80 -0.13 8.50
N LEU A 270 12.64 0.01 9.53
CA LEU A 270 12.67 -0.94 10.65
C LEU A 270 11.35 -0.96 11.44
N ALA A 271 10.70 0.19 11.63
CA ALA A 271 9.39 0.27 12.28
C ALA A 271 8.32 -0.49 11.48
N ILE A 272 8.27 -0.29 10.15
CA ILE A 272 7.35 -1.01 9.26
C ILE A 272 7.62 -2.52 9.29
N GLN A 273 8.89 -2.92 9.19
CA GLN A 273 9.29 -4.32 9.26
C GLN A 273 8.92 -4.96 10.61
N THR A 274 9.10 -4.22 11.71
CA THR A 274 8.74 -4.66 13.05
C THR A 274 7.25 -4.96 13.17
N VAL A 275 6.39 -4.06 12.69
CA VAL A 275 4.94 -4.28 12.67
C VAL A 275 4.57 -5.46 11.77
N ARG A 276 5.27 -5.63 10.64
CA ARG A 276 5.02 -6.74 9.70
C ARG A 276 5.44 -8.11 10.25
N GLN A 277 6.55 -8.16 10.99
CA GLN A 277 7.09 -9.38 11.59
C GLN A 277 6.45 -9.70 12.95
N GLU A 278 5.70 -8.76 13.53
CA GLU A 278 5.11 -8.87 14.86
C GLU A 278 6.17 -9.12 15.96
N ASP A 279 7.41 -8.68 15.73
CA ASP A 279 8.54 -8.91 16.62
C ASP A 279 8.69 -7.81 17.70
N MET A 280 8.58 -8.20 18.97
CA MET A 280 8.62 -7.25 20.09
C MET A 280 10.01 -6.71 20.43
N LYS A 281 11.06 -7.48 20.14
CA LYS A 281 12.46 -7.11 20.41
C LYS A 281 12.87 -5.84 19.63
N PRO A 282 12.72 -5.78 18.29
CA PRO A 282 13.04 -4.57 17.54
C PRO A 282 12.13 -3.40 17.92
N CYS A 283 10.86 -3.63 18.30
CA CYS A 283 9.98 -2.56 18.79
C CYS A 283 10.53 -1.85 20.03
N LYS A 284 11.09 -2.60 20.99
CA LYS A 284 11.73 -2.03 22.18
C LYS A 284 12.98 -1.23 21.79
N TRP A 285 13.82 -1.81 20.94
CA TRP A 285 15.04 -1.15 20.45
C TRP A 285 14.76 0.16 19.71
N LEU A 286 13.79 0.15 18.78
CA LEU A 286 13.35 1.34 18.04
C LEU A 286 12.79 2.44 18.94
N SER A 287 12.24 2.08 20.08
CA SER A 287 11.80 3.07 21.07
C SER A 287 12.98 3.76 21.75
N TYR A 288 14.07 3.04 22.00
CA TYR A 288 15.28 3.62 22.58
C TYR A 288 16.06 4.45 21.56
N THR A 289 15.92 4.20 20.27
CA THR A 289 16.57 5.00 19.20
C THR A 289 15.71 6.16 18.71
N LEU A 290 14.50 6.35 19.24
CA LEU A 290 13.60 7.42 18.81
C LEU A 290 14.20 8.82 18.99
N TRP A 291 14.90 9.07 20.10
CA TRP A 291 15.51 10.38 20.38
C TRP A 291 16.56 10.79 19.34
N LEU A 292 17.25 9.83 18.71
CA LEU A 292 18.19 10.11 17.61
C LEU A 292 17.48 10.75 16.42
N ASN A 293 16.22 10.36 16.15
CA ASN A 293 15.42 10.97 15.07
C ASN A 293 14.96 12.40 15.39
N PHE A 294 14.97 12.80 16.66
CA PHE A 294 14.66 14.17 17.08
C PHE A 294 15.92 15.04 17.12
N LEU A 295 17.07 14.43 17.42
CA LEU A 295 18.33 15.13 17.51
C LEU A 295 18.67 15.85 16.20
N PHE A 296 18.60 15.18 15.04
CA PHE A 296 19.00 15.78 13.77
C PHE A 296 18.11 16.96 13.32
N PRO A 297 16.76 16.87 13.33
CA PRO A 297 15.91 18.01 13.02
C PRO A 297 16.11 19.20 13.98
N VAL A 298 16.30 18.93 15.27
CA VAL A 298 16.57 19.98 16.26
C VAL A 298 17.94 20.61 16.03
N LEU A 299 18.97 19.82 15.73
CA LEU A 299 20.30 20.33 15.37
C LEU A 299 20.23 21.17 14.09
N SER A 300 19.46 20.76 13.07
CA SER A 300 19.30 21.59 11.87
C SER A 300 18.64 22.93 12.18
N ILE A 301 17.67 22.98 13.11
CA ILE A 301 17.13 24.26 13.61
C ILE A 301 18.24 25.03 14.34
N ILE A 302 18.92 24.43 15.30
CA ILE A 302 19.96 25.14 16.07
C ILE A 302 21.05 25.71 15.14
N PHE A 303 21.44 24.98 14.11
CA PHE A 303 22.43 25.45 13.15
C PHE A 303 21.91 26.55 12.22
N VAL A 304 20.66 26.46 11.76
CA VAL A 304 20.04 27.52 10.93
C VAL A 304 19.75 28.80 11.73
N TYR A 305 19.48 28.68 13.04
CA TYR A 305 19.02 29.78 13.89
C TYR A 305 20.03 30.27 14.92
N GLY A 306 21.12 29.55 15.13
CA GLY A 306 22.15 29.89 16.11
C GLY A 306 22.87 31.20 15.78
N ASP A 307 22.77 31.66 14.53
CA ASP A 307 23.30 32.93 14.11
C ASP A 307 22.22 34.04 14.14
N ASN A 308 22.37 34.95 15.11
CA ASN A 308 21.38 35.97 15.47
C ASN A 308 21.17 37.07 14.40
N GLN A 309 21.84 36.99 13.24
CA GLN A 309 21.83 38.06 12.25
C GLN A 309 20.89 37.87 11.05
N ARG A 310 20.16 36.74 10.92
CA ARG A 310 19.30 36.52 9.74
C ARG A 310 17.92 37.17 9.90
N ASP A 311 17.59 38.15 9.07
CA ASP A 311 16.27 38.79 8.97
C ASP A 311 15.19 37.94 8.24
N ALA A 312 15.54 36.71 7.85
CA ALA A 312 14.69 35.75 7.14
C ALA A 312 13.53 35.20 8.00
N ARG A 313 12.59 36.05 8.43
CA ARG A 313 11.48 35.67 9.34
C ARG A 313 10.55 34.61 8.73
N VAL A 314 10.31 34.64 7.42
CA VAL A 314 9.31 33.76 6.77
C VAL A 314 9.84 32.34 6.56
N ALA A 315 11.10 32.19 6.12
CA ALA A 315 11.76 30.88 6.04
C ALA A 315 11.86 30.18 7.40
N LYS A 316 12.00 30.97 8.46
CA LYS A 316 12.03 30.46 9.83
C LYS A 316 10.68 29.85 10.22
N GLU A 317 9.59 30.59 10.04
CA GLU A 317 8.25 30.10 10.39
C GLU A 317 7.88 28.81 9.65
N SER A 318 8.20 28.71 8.35
CA SER A 318 7.92 27.52 7.54
C SER A 318 8.72 26.28 7.99
N LEU A 319 10.00 26.47 8.33
CA LEU A 319 10.88 25.41 8.81
C LEU A 319 10.44 24.93 10.20
N LEU A 320 10.12 25.85 11.12
CA LEU A 320 9.70 25.51 12.48
C LEU A 320 8.38 24.75 12.48
N LEU A 321 7.44 25.18 11.63
CA LEU A 321 6.16 24.49 11.43
C LEU A 321 6.37 23.09 10.85
N SER A 322 7.20 22.95 9.81
CA SER A 322 7.50 21.66 9.18
C SER A 322 8.17 20.68 10.15
N VAL A 323 9.14 21.15 10.96
CA VAL A 323 9.78 20.33 12.00
C VAL A 323 8.77 19.93 13.06
N SER A 324 7.91 20.86 13.50
CA SER A 324 6.90 20.56 14.51
C SER A 324 5.93 19.47 14.03
N PHE A 325 5.42 19.56 12.81
CA PHE A 325 4.57 18.54 12.21
C PHE A 325 5.29 17.21 12.02
N PHE A 326 6.57 17.24 11.62
CA PHE A 326 7.40 16.04 11.53
C PHE A 326 7.54 15.34 12.89
N LEU A 327 7.89 16.08 13.96
CA LEU A 327 8.05 15.54 15.30
C LEU A 327 6.74 14.95 15.84
N ILE A 328 5.62 15.66 15.67
CA ILE A 328 4.28 15.19 16.09
C ILE A 328 3.92 13.90 15.33
N THR A 329 4.12 13.88 14.01
CA THR A 329 3.80 12.71 13.18
C THR A 329 4.68 11.52 13.56
N ARG A 330 5.98 11.73 13.79
CA ARG A 330 6.93 10.70 14.22
C ARG A 330 6.55 10.11 15.57
N LEU A 331 6.18 10.95 16.54
CA LEU A 331 5.67 10.52 17.84
C LEU A 331 4.39 9.70 17.69
N ALA A 332 3.48 10.11 16.82
CA ALA A 332 2.25 9.38 16.53
C ALA A 332 2.54 7.99 15.91
N VAL A 333 3.45 7.90 14.93
CA VAL A 333 3.90 6.62 14.32
C VAL A 333 4.44 5.68 15.39
N TRP A 334 5.33 6.17 16.25
CA TRP A 334 5.90 5.40 17.34
C TRP A 334 4.83 4.92 18.33
N TRP A 335 3.93 5.81 18.74
CA TRP A 335 2.86 5.49 19.69
C TRP A 335 1.91 4.43 19.14
N TYR A 336 1.49 4.57 17.88
CA TYR A 336 0.63 3.59 17.21
C TYR A 336 1.34 2.26 17.00
N MET A 337 2.63 2.26 16.65
CA MET A 337 3.43 1.03 16.59
C MET A 337 3.40 0.30 17.93
N ARG A 338 3.73 0.99 19.04
CA ARG A 338 3.69 0.38 20.38
C ARG A 338 2.31 -0.16 20.74
N ARG A 339 1.25 0.60 20.42
CA ARG A 339 -0.13 0.19 20.71
C ARG A 339 -0.53 -1.04 19.91
N LEU A 340 -0.20 -1.10 18.62
CA LEU A 340 -0.42 -2.26 17.76
C LEU A 340 0.29 -3.50 18.30
N MET A 341 1.56 -3.36 18.66
CA MET A 341 2.37 -4.44 19.20
C MET A 341 1.84 -4.94 20.55
N ALA A 342 1.43 -4.03 21.44
CA ALA A 342 0.82 -4.39 22.72
C ALA A 342 -0.54 -5.10 22.55
N GLN A 343 -1.32 -4.75 21.52
CA GLN A 343 -2.57 -5.45 21.21
C GLN A 343 -2.33 -6.81 20.56
N ALA A 344 -1.35 -6.93 19.68
CA ALA A 344 -0.93 -8.21 19.10
C ALA A 344 -0.48 -9.19 20.20
N GLN A 345 0.16 -8.70 21.26
CA GLN A 345 0.52 -9.53 22.42
C GLN A 345 -0.67 -9.95 23.29
N LYS A 346 -1.68 -9.09 23.41
CA LYS A 346 -2.89 -9.37 24.20
C LYS A 346 -3.85 -10.31 23.49
N SER A 347 -3.79 -10.38 22.16
CA SER A 347 -4.52 -11.40 21.40
C SER A 347 -4.15 -12.75 22.01
N PRO A 348 -5.13 -13.49 22.57
CA PRO A 348 -4.84 -14.75 23.24
C PRO A 348 -4.04 -15.59 22.27
N LYS A 349 -2.79 -15.92 22.63
CA LYS A 349 -2.02 -16.92 21.90
C LYS A 349 -2.96 -18.10 21.81
N SER A 350 -3.42 -18.39 20.59
CA SER A 350 -4.38 -19.45 20.29
C SER A 350 -3.96 -20.65 21.13
N ASP A 351 -4.75 -20.92 22.17
CA ASP A 351 -4.37 -21.85 23.22
C ASP A 351 -4.06 -23.16 22.50
N PRO A 352 -2.81 -23.64 22.47
CA PRO A 352 -2.44 -24.79 21.65
C PRO A 352 -3.20 -26.05 22.10
N ASN A 353 -3.75 -26.03 23.32
CA ASN A 353 -4.60 -27.06 23.91
C ASN A 353 -6.11 -26.77 23.80
N ARG A 354 -6.55 -25.63 23.26
CA ARG A 354 -7.91 -25.55 22.70
C ARG A 354 -7.90 -26.40 21.44
N GLY A 355 -8.20 -27.67 21.68
CA GLY A 355 -8.32 -28.71 20.69
C GLY A 355 -9.19 -28.28 19.51
N GLU A 356 -9.07 -29.07 18.46
CA GLU A 356 -9.54 -28.89 17.09
C GLU A 356 -11.03 -28.53 16.91
N ASP A 357 -11.81 -28.22 17.94
CA ASP A 357 -13.23 -27.85 17.89
C ASP A 357 -13.50 -26.51 17.18
N HIS A 358 -12.51 -25.64 17.03
CA HIS A 358 -12.62 -24.47 16.13
C HIS A 358 -12.30 -24.79 14.66
N ARG A 359 -11.95 -26.04 14.31
CA ARG A 359 -11.98 -26.48 12.90
C ARG A 359 -13.38 -26.49 12.31
N GLY A 360 -14.44 -26.46 13.14
CA GLY A 360 -15.83 -26.36 12.69
C GLY A 360 -16.14 -25.10 11.86
N VAL A 361 -15.36 -24.03 11.97
CA VAL A 361 -15.52 -22.81 11.14
C VAL A 361 -14.54 -22.77 9.96
N THR A 362 -13.59 -23.72 9.87
CA THR A 362 -12.53 -23.70 8.84
C THR A 362 -12.84 -24.51 7.58
N SER A 363 -13.86 -25.37 7.59
CA SER A 363 -14.44 -25.85 6.33
C SER A 363 -15.50 -24.86 5.84
N ILE A 364 -15.08 -23.63 5.55
CA ILE A 364 -15.90 -22.76 4.69
C ILE A 364 -16.13 -23.58 3.44
N ASN A 365 -17.39 -23.91 3.16
CA ASN A 365 -17.72 -24.73 2.00
C ASN A 365 -17.07 -24.06 0.77
N PRO A 366 -16.25 -24.77 -0.02
CA PRO A 366 -15.50 -24.18 -1.12
C PRO A 366 -16.41 -23.47 -2.13
N ASP A 367 -17.69 -23.86 -2.22
CA ASP A 367 -18.68 -23.23 -3.08
C ASP A 367 -19.15 -21.85 -2.58
N LEU A 368 -18.96 -21.52 -1.31
CA LEU A 368 -19.29 -20.21 -0.71
C LEU A 368 -18.14 -19.21 -0.81
N LEU A 369 -16.90 -19.67 -0.91
CA LEU A 369 -15.71 -18.81 -0.99
C LEU A 369 -15.81 -17.76 -2.11
N PRO A 370 -16.30 -18.08 -3.33
CA PRO A 370 -16.42 -17.08 -4.39
C PRO A 370 -17.45 -15.98 -4.07
N LEU A 371 -18.57 -16.32 -3.43
CA LEU A 371 -19.60 -15.35 -3.04
C LEU A 371 -19.09 -14.44 -1.91
N LEU A 372 -18.37 -15.01 -0.93
CA LEU A 372 -17.72 -14.27 0.15
C LEU A 372 -16.62 -13.34 -0.35
N LYS A 373 -15.86 -13.76 -1.37
CA LYS A 373 -14.88 -12.89 -2.05
C LYS A 373 -15.57 -11.78 -2.84
N GLY A 374 -16.76 -12.05 -3.36
CA GLY A 374 -17.54 -11.16 -4.19
C GLY A 374 -17.09 -11.16 -5.65
N SER A 375 -17.97 -10.66 -6.54
CA SER A 375 -17.71 -10.60 -7.97
C SER A 375 -18.44 -9.44 -8.65
N TRP A 376 -17.98 -9.06 -9.84
CA TRP A 376 -18.54 -7.99 -10.64
C TRP A 376 -19.66 -8.51 -11.56
N ILE A 377 -20.89 -8.49 -11.06
CA ILE A 377 -22.08 -9.02 -11.75
C ILE A 377 -22.89 -7.89 -12.37
N THR A 378 -23.55 -8.15 -13.49
CA THR A 378 -24.44 -7.19 -14.12
C THR A 378 -25.78 -7.18 -13.41
N LYS A 379 -26.20 -6.02 -12.88
CA LYS A 379 -27.54 -5.79 -12.36
C LYS A 379 -28.31 -4.92 -13.36
N PRO A 380 -29.07 -5.52 -14.30
CA PRO A 380 -29.83 -4.73 -15.26
C PRO A 380 -30.80 -3.79 -14.53
N THR A 381 -30.84 -2.55 -14.99
CA THR A 381 -31.79 -1.53 -14.56
C THR A 381 -32.39 -0.90 -15.80
N PHE A 382 -33.59 -0.32 -15.70
CA PHE A 382 -34.28 0.30 -16.84
C PHE A 382 -33.38 1.31 -17.59
N ASN A 383 -32.65 2.14 -16.85
CA ASN A 383 -31.75 3.15 -17.42
C ASN A 383 -30.38 2.62 -17.86
N SER A 384 -30.01 1.41 -17.45
CA SER A 384 -28.67 0.87 -17.69
C SER A 384 -28.70 -0.66 -17.63
N PRO A 385 -29.01 -1.34 -18.74
CA PRO A 385 -29.13 -2.81 -18.77
C PRO A 385 -27.79 -3.52 -18.53
N MET A 386 -26.67 -2.88 -18.85
CA MET A 386 -25.32 -3.43 -18.70
C MET A 386 -24.58 -2.94 -17.46
N LYS A 387 -25.30 -2.44 -16.44
CA LYS A 387 -24.67 -1.88 -15.24
C LYS A 387 -24.03 -2.96 -14.40
N ARG A 388 -22.70 -2.98 -14.29
CA ARG A 388 -22.01 -3.86 -13.37
C ARG A 388 -21.97 -3.30 -11.95
N ARG A 389 -22.09 -4.19 -10.98
CA ARG A 389 -22.03 -3.94 -9.55
C ARG A 389 -21.20 -5.05 -8.90
N PHE A 390 -20.47 -4.69 -7.86
CA PHE A 390 -19.73 -5.68 -7.10
C PHE A 390 -20.65 -6.26 -6.04
N PHE A 391 -21.04 -7.52 -6.22
CA PHE A 391 -21.85 -8.24 -5.25
C PHE A 391 -20.95 -9.02 -4.33
N GLN A 392 -21.26 -9.02 -3.04
CA GLN A 392 -20.52 -9.78 -2.04
C GLN A 392 -21.48 -10.28 -0.97
N LEU A 393 -21.34 -11.55 -0.63
CA LEU A 393 -22.03 -12.18 0.48
C LEU A 393 -21.33 -11.83 1.80
N SER A 394 -22.10 -11.48 2.82
CA SER A 394 -21.58 -11.26 4.17
C SER A 394 -21.05 -12.57 4.79
N GLN A 395 -20.12 -12.47 5.75
CA GLN A 395 -19.48 -13.67 6.33
C GLN A 395 -20.43 -14.54 7.16
N ASP A 396 -21.54 -13.97 7.63
CA ASP A 396 -22.65 -14.67 8.29
C ASP A 396 -23.63 -15.30 7.28
N TYR A 397 -23.37 -15.17 5.98
CA TYR A 397 -24.19 -15.68 4.87
C TYR A 397 -25.61 -15.13 4.80
N THR A 398 -25.96 -14.14 5.62
CA THR A 398 -27.34 -13.62 5.71
C THR A 398 -27.63 -12.51 4.72
N THR A 399 -26.60 -11.81 4.24
CA THR A 399 -26.78 -10.55 3.50
C THR A 399 -25.98 -10.55 2.21
N LEU A 400 -26.66 -10.37 1.09
CA LEU A 400 -26.03 -10.12 -0.21
C LEU A 400 -26.00 -8.62 -0.48
N ARG A 401 -24.80 -8.02 -0.51
CA ARG A 401 -24.63 -6.56 -0.65
C ARG A 401 -23.99 -6.20 -1.98
N TRP A 402 -24.34 -5.03 -2.53
CA TRP A 402 -23.65 -4.46 -3.69
C TRP A 402 -23.40 -2.94 -3.62
N ALA A 403 -23.82 -2.29 -2.54
CA ALA A 403 -23.38 -0.97 -2.12
C ALA A 403 -23.63 -0.80 -0.60
N TRP A 404 -23.17 0.30 0.00
CA TRP A 404 -23.41 0.61 1.43
C TRP A 404 -24.89 0.56 1.82
N ASN A 405 -25.74 1.23 1.04
CA ASN A 405 -27.19 1.29 1.28
C ASN A 405 -27.98 0.27 0.45
N ASN A 406 -27.30 -0.55 -0.36
CA ASN A 406 -27.98 -1.49 -1.25
C ASN A 406 -27.56 -2.91 -0.92
N TYR A 407 -28.46 -3.60 -0.26
CA TYR A 407 -28.31 -4.98 0.14
C TYR A 407 -29.66 -5.67 0.10
N VAL A 408 -29.60 -6.99 0.09
CA VAL A 408 -30.73 -7.88 0.29
C VAL A 408 -30.38 -8.81 1.43
N LEU A 409 -31.37 -9.06 2.28
CA LEU A 409 -31.30 -10.08 3.31
C LEU A 409 -31.79 -11.39 2.70
N LEU A 410 -30.93 -12.40 2.68
CA LEU A 410 -31.19 -13.66 1.99
C LEU A 410 -32.30 -14.49 2.64
N TYR A 411 -32.65 -14.23 3.90
CA TYR A 411 -33.81 -14.84 4.55
C TYR A 411 -35.15 -14.28 4.07
N HIS A 412 -35.15 -13.19 3.30
CA HIS A 412 -36.36 -12.67 2.61
C HIS A 412 -36.48 -13.18 1.17
N VAL A 413 -35.53 -13.99 0.70
CA VAL A 413 -35.58 -14.57 -0.65
C VAL A 413 -36.51 -15.77 -0.60
N ASP A 414 -37.62 -15.72 -1.32
CA ASP A 414 -38.59 -16.82 -1.38
C ASP A 414 -38.09 -17.95 -2.27
N SER A 415 -37.50 -17.60 -3.42
CA SER A 415 -36.96 -18.55 -4.38
C SER A 415 -35.90 -17.93 -5.28
N VAL A 416 -35.05 -18.78 -5.85
CA VAL A 416 -34.00 -18.39 -6.79
C VAL A 416 -34.32 -19.04 -8.14
N ASN A 417 -34.84 -18.24 -9.07
CA ASN A 417 -35.05 -18.68 -10.45
C ASN A 417 -33.74 -18.67 -11.22
N GLN A 418 -33.51 -19.72 -12.00
CA GLN A 418 -32.28 -19.96 -12.72
C GLN A 418 -32.58 -20.04 -14.21
N ASP A 419 -31.94 -19.19 -15.01
CA ASP A 419 -32.05 -19.21 -16.46
C ASP A 419 -30.66 -19.51 -17.04
N ASP A 420 -30.46 -20.78 -17.40
CA ASP A 420 -29.21 -21.30 -17.94
C ASP A 420 -28.91 -20.80 -19.37
N GLU A 421 -29.93 -20.34 -20.12
CA GLU A 421 -29.76 -19.82 -21.48
C GLU A 421 -29.29 -18.37 -21.46
N SER A 422 -29.93 -17.53 -20.65
CA SER A 422 -29.54 -16.11 -20.51
C SER A 422 -28.41 -15.87 -19.52
N LEU A 423 -27.91 -16.94 -18.86
CA LEU A 423 -26.93 -16.88 -17.78
C LEU A 423 -27.35 -15.88 -16.70
N SER A 424 -28.59 -16.01 -16.23
CA SER A 424 -29.16 -15.12 -15.24
C SER A 424 -29.74 -15.83 -14.02
N LEU A 425 -29.60 -15.19 -12.86
CA LEU A 425 -30.20 -15.62 -11.60
C LEU A 425 -31.16 -14.52 -11.15
N THR A 426 -32.41 -14.90 -10.87
CA THR A 426 -33.43 -13.97 -10.38
C THR A 426 -33.83 -14.38 -8.98
N LEU A 427 -33.54 -13.52 -8.00
CA LEU A 427 -33.99 -13.71 -6.63
C LEU A 427 -35.37 -13.07 -6.50
N LEU A 428 -36.36 -13.89 -6.14
CA LEU A 428 -37.74 -13.47 -5.91
C LEU A 428 -37.95 -13.15 -4.43
N PHE A 429 -38.70 -12.09 -4.17
CA PHE A 429 -39.05 -11.61 -2.83
C PHE A 429 -40.57 -11.41 -2.73
N ALA A 430 -41.14 -11.62 -1.55
CA ALA A 430 -42.57 -11.48 -1.35
C ALA A 430 -43.07 -10.03 -1.52
N MET A 431 -42.28 -9.05 -1.06
CA MET A 431 -42.69 -7.64 -0.92
C MET A 431 -41.78 -6.66 -1.68
N GLU A 432 -40.66 -7.14 -2.22
CA GLU A 432 -39.64 -6.32 -2.89
C GLU A 432 -39.54 -6.66 -4.38
N PRO A 433 -39.09 -5.72 -5.23
CA PRO A 433 -38.86 -6.02 -6.64
C PRO A 433 -37.77 -7.09 -6.79
N GLU A 434 -37.96 -7.98 -7.75
CA GLU A 434 -37.01 -9.06 -8.04
C GLU A 434 -35.59 -8.54 -8.32
N LEU A 435 -34.59 -9.30 -7.85
CA LEU A 435 -33.19 -8.99 -8.09
C LEU A 435 -32.66 -9.90 -9.20
N VAL A 436 -32.59 -9.36 -10.41
CA VAL A 436 -32.01 -10.03 -11.57
C VAL A 436 -30.49 -9.81 -11.61
N LEU A 437 -29.73 -10.89 -11.72
CA LEU A 437 -28.28 -10.93 -11.82
C LEU A 437 -27.88 -11.59 -13.15
N LYS A 438 -27.16 -10.87 -14.02
CA LYS A 438 -26.67 -11.38 -15.31
C LYS A 438 -25.15 -11.56 -15.30
N PHE A 439 -24.69 -12.70 -15.79
CA PHE A 439 -23.28 -13.10 -15.75
C PHE A 439 -22.66 -13.08 -17.15
N LYS A 440 -21.39 -12.69 -17.24
CA LYS A 440 -20.65 -12.65 -18.52
C LYS A 440 -20.14 -14.03 -18.92
N SER A 441 -19.85 -14.87 -17.93
CA SER A 441 -19.21 -16.18 -18.10
C SER A 441 -20.09 -17.26 -17.51
N ARG A 442 -20.24 -18.38 -18.24
CA ARG A 442 -20.92 -19.57 -17.75
C ARG A 442 -20.26 -20.14 -16.48
N ALA A 443 -18.94 -20.03 -16.35
CA ALA A 443 -18.24 -20.51 -15.16
C ALA A 443 -18.58 -19.68 -13.91
N GLU A 444 -18.63 -18.34 -14.06
CA GLU A 444 -19.01 -17.44 -12.98
C GLU A 444 -20.47 -17.66 -12.57
N TYR A 445 -21.37 -17.78 -13.55
CA TYR A 445 -22.77 -18.14 -13.36
C TYR A 445 -22.93 -19.44 -12.56
N GLN A 446 -22.24 -20.52 -12.95
CA GLN A 446 -22.36 -21.82 -12.27
C GLN A 446 -21.82 -21.80 -10.84
N VAL A 447 -20.79 -20.99 -10.57
CA VAL A 447 -20.27 -20.79 -9.22
C VAL A 447 -21.28 -20.05 -8.35
N TRP A 448 -21.87 -18.97 -8.87
CA TRP A 448 -22.86 -18.18 -8.15
C TRP A 448 -24.19 -18.91 -7.96
N LYS A 449 -24.64 -19.66 -8.96
CA LYS A 449 -25.82 -20.54 -8.91
C LYS A 449 -25.70 -21.55 -7.77
N ARG A 450 -24.59 -22.30 -7.73
CA ARG A 450 -24.32 -23.29 -6.68
C ARG A 450 -24.23 -22.65 -5.29
N GLY A 451 -23.43 -21.58 -5.16
CA GLY A 451 -23.24 -20.90 -3.89
C GLY A 451 -24.52 -20.29 -3.34
N LEU A 452 -25.32 -19.60 -4.16
CA LEU A 452 -26.57 -18.97 -3.70
C LEU A 452 -27.63 -20.02 -3.33
N THR A 453 -27.78 -21.07 -4.12
CA THR A 453 -28.71 -22.17 -3.82
C THR A 453 -28.34 -22.82 -2.48
N LEU A 454 -27.05 -23.07 -2.25
CA LEU A 454 -26.55 -23.61 -1.00
C LEU A 454 -26.85 -22.67 0.19
N VAL A 455 -26.57 -21.37 0.07
CA VAL A 455 -26.84 -20.41 1.16
C VAL A 455 -28.33 -20.33 1.48
N VAL A 456 -29.19 -20.23 0.47
CA VAL A 456 -30.64 -20.15 0.69
C VAL A 456 -31.14 -21.44 1.34
N SER A 457 -30.68 -22.62 0.91
CA SER A 457 -31.03 -23.88 1.58
C SER A 457 -30.58 -23.93 3.05
N MET A 458 -29.38 -23.41 3.36
CA MET A 458 -28.86 -23.35 4.72
C MET A 458 -29.68 -22.40 5.61
N LEU A 459 -30.21 -21.31 5.05
CA LEU A 459 -31.02 -20.34 5.79
C LEU A 459 -32.47 -20.81 5.99
N MET A 460 -33.01 -21.60 5.07
CA MET A 460 -34.38 -22.14 5.16
C MET A 460 -34.47 -23.39 6.05
N SER A 461 -33.39 -24.16 6.16
CA SER A 461 -33.31 -25.40 6.95
C SER A 461 -32.20 -25.33 8.01
N PRO A 462 -32.29 -24.44 9.03
CA PRO A 462 -31.20 -24.26 10.00
C PRO A 462 -30.90 -25.54 10.81
N ASP A 463 -31.89 -26.42 11.00
CA ASP A 463 -31.78 -27.62 11.84
C ASP A 463 -31.15 -28.84 11.12
N GLU A 464 -31.11 -28.88 9.78
CA GLU A 464 -30.62 -30.05 9.04
C GLU A 464 -29.08 -30.17 9.02
N GLY A 465 -28.36 -29.14 9.46
CA GLY A 465 -26.90 -29.13 9.51
C GLY A 465 -26.24 -29.26 8.13
N ILE A 466 -24.99 -28.79 8.03
CA ILE A 466 -24.22 -28.76 6.77
C ILE A 466 -24.01 -30.19 6.17
N HIS A 467 -24.22 -31.23 6.96
CA HIS A 467 -24.00 -32.62 6.58
C HIS A 467 -25.12 -33.23 5.73
N GLY A 468 -26.31 -32.62 5.69
CA GLY A 468 -27.48 -33.17 5.00
C GLY A 468 -27.65 -32.73 3.55
N VAL A 469 -26.99 -31.65 3.10
CA VAL A 469 -27.19 -31.14 1.74
C VAL A 469 -26.63 -32.15 0.74
N PRO A 470 -27.47 -32.79 -0.10
CA PRO A 470 -26.99 -33.67 -1.14
C PRO A 470 -26.03 -32.85 -1.99
N GLN A 471 -24.78 -33.27 -2.10
CA GLN A 471 -23.89 -32.67 -3.10
C GLN A 471 -24.66 -32.72 -4.42
N LEU A 472 -25.00 -31.55 -4.95
CA LEU A 472 -25.56 -31.34 -6.29
C LEU A 472 -24.49 -31.80 -7.28
N ARG A 473 -24.35 -33.13 -7.35
CA ARG A 473 -23.50 -33.83 -8.28
C ARG A 473 -24.28 -33.75 -9.56
N ASP A 474 -23.91 -32.79 -10.41
CA ASP A 474 -24.45 -32.63 -11.76
C ASP A 474 -24.60 -34.02 -12.38
N SER A 475 -25.83 -34.52 -12.42
CA SER A 475 -26.23 -35.74 -13.11
C SER A 475 -26.30 -35.50 -14.63
N GLY A 476 -25.52 -34.54 -15.13
CA GLY A 476 -25.15 -34.44 -16.53
C GLY A 476 -24.16 -35.56 -16.82
N GLY A 477 -24.66 -36.65 -17.42
CA GLY A 477 -23.92 -37.85 -17.77
C GLY A 477 -22.59 -37.57 -18.50
N ARG A 478 -21.52 -37.43 -17.72
CA ARG A 478 -20.15 -37.54 -18.19
C ARG A 478 -19.86 -39.04 -18.21
N LYS A 479 -20.07 -39.68 -19.37
CA LYS A 479 -19.57 -41.04 -19.61
C LYS A 479 -18.10 -41.09 -19.17
N ASN A 480 -17.82 -41.94 -18.18
CA ASN A 480 -16.50 -42.12 -17.60
C ASN A 480 -15.48 -42.47 -18.70
N PHE A 481 -14.62 -41.52 -19.03
CA PHE A 481 -13.40 -41.74 -19.84
C PHE A 481 -12.15 -41.61 -18.95
N ALA A 482 -12.26 -41.99 -17.67
CA ALA A 482 -11.22 -41.78 -16.66
C ALA A 482 -10.86 -43.04 -15.85
N ASP A 483 -11.20 -44.24 -16.34
CA ASP A 483 -10.73 -45.52 -15.78
C ASP A 483 -9.58 -46.15 -16.60
N GLN A 484 -8.73 -45.34 -17.24
CA GLN A 484 -7.48 -45.83 -17.86
C GLN A 484 -6.30 -44.84 -17.79
N PRO A 485 -5.62 -44.72 -16.63
CA PRO A 485 -4.18 -44.41 -16.68
C PRO A 485 -3.29 -45.51 -16.11
N ASN A 486 -3.85 -46.49 -15.38
CA ASN A 486 -3.04 -47.47 -14.65
C ASN A 486 -2.79 -48.80 -15.39
N ALA A 487 -3.51 -49.10 -16.47
CA ALA A 487 -3.31 -50.33 -17.23
C ALA A 487 -2.05 -50.31 -18.11
N VAL A 488 -1.67 -49.14 -18.64
CA VAL A 488 -0.49 -48.98 -19.49
C VAL A 488 0.79 -49.00 -18.66
N LEU A 489 0.80 -48.34 -17.50
CA LEU A 489 1.94 -48.34 -16.59
C LEU A 489 2.17 -49.71 -15.94
N GLN A 490 1.10 -50.44 -15.58
CA GLN A 490 1.23 -51.81 -15.08
C GLN A 490 1.67 -52.80 -16.17
N LYS A 491 1.21 -52.65 -17.43
CA LYS A 491 1.73 -53.46 -18.55
C LYS A 491 3.20 -53.14 -18.85
N PHE A 492 3.61 -51.87 -18.74
CA PHE A 492 4.99 -51.45 -18.91
C PHE A 492 5.89 -52.05 -17.82
N LEU A 493 5.55 -51.89 -16.54
CA LEU A 493 6.33 -52.42 -15.41
C LEU A 493 6.42 -53.96 -15.38
N LYS A 494 5.36 -54.64 -15.83
CA LYS A 494 5.37 -56.11 -15.98
C LYS A 494 6.21 -56.58 -17.18
N GLY A 495 6.38 -55.73 -18.20
CA GLY A 495 7.26 -55.98 -19.36
C GLY A 495 8.75 -55.81 -19.09
N ILE A 496 9.14 -55.13 -18.00
CA ILE A 496 10.55 -54.93 -17.58
C ILE A 496 10.96 -55.79 -16.37
N GLY A 497 10.12 -56.75 -15.97
CA GLY A 497 10.46 -57.74 -14.93
C GLY A 497 10.50 -57.23 -13.49
N ILE A 498 9.89 -56.08 -13.18
CA ILE A 498 9.92 -55.51 -11.82
C ILE A 498 8.71 -56.02 -11.02
N ALA A 499 8.95 -56.95 -10.10
CA ALA A 499 7.94 -57.41 -9.14
C ALA A 499 7.90 -56.49 -7.91
N VAL A 500 6.74 -55.87 -7.65
CA VAL A 500 6.52 -55.08 -6.43
C VAL A 500 5.82 -55.97 -5.39
N HIS A 501 6.53 -56.31 -4.31
CA HIS A 501 5.98 -56.97 -3.13
C HIS A 501 5.57 -55.94 -2.08
N ASN A 502 4.30 -55.94 -1.67
CA ASN A 502 3.83 -55.19 -0.51
C ASN A 502 3.80 -56.14 0.71
N ARG A 503 4.61 -55.84 1.73
CA ARG A 503 4.58 -56.53 3.02
C ARG A 503 4.11 -55.58 4.12
N ARG A 504 3.17 -56.07 4.92
CA ARG A 504 2.54 -55.45 6.10
C ARG A 504 3.21 -55.98 7.39
N ALA A 505 2.94 -55.28 8.50
CA ALA A 505 3.31 -55.53 9.92
C ALA A 505 4.66 -54.90 10.34
N GLY A 506 4.87 -54.34 11.53
CA GLY A 506 4.09 -54.22 12.78
C GLY A 506 5.07 -54.09 13.97
N GLY A 507 4.70 -53.35 15.02
CA GLY A 507 5.16 -53.55 16.42
C GLY A 507 6.54 -53.04 16.90
N ASP A 508 6.50 -52.07 17.82
CA ASP A 508 7.26 -51.82 19.07
C ASP A 508 8.77 -52.12 19.22
N GLN A 509 9.52 -51.11 19.71
CA GLN A 509 10.25 -51.07 21.01
C GLN A 509 11.36 -49.97 21.03
N MET A 510 11.38 -49.16 22.10
CA MET A 510 12.50 -48.29 22.54
C MET A 510 13.54 -49.13 23.31
N PRO A 511 14.85 -48.78 23.40
CA PRO A 511 15.34 -47.83 24.44
C PRO A 511 16.68 -47.10 24.04
N PRO A 512 17.60 -46.66 24.96
CA PRO A 512 17.96 -45.24 25.09
C PRO A 512 19.47 -44.94 24.90
N ASN A 513 19.82 -43.67 25.12
CA ASN A 513 21.15 -43.10 25.34
C ASN A 513 22.07 -42.94 24.12
N LEU A 514 22.43 -41.68 23.78
CA LEU A 514 23.84 -41.28 23.79
C LEU A 514 24.03 -39.75 23.74
N ALA A 515 25.06 -39.36 24.48
CA ALA A 515 25.53 -38.03 24.75
C ALA A 515 26.26 -37.38 23.57
N THR A 516 26.22 -36.03 23.60
CA THR A 516 27.25 -35.04 23.21
C THR A 516 28.01 -35.24 21.89
N LYS A 517 27.74 -34.35 20.92
CA LYS A 517 28.65 -34.01 19.82
C LYS A 517 28.79 -32.49 19.66
N SER A 518 29.97 -32.12 19.17
CA SER A 518 30.74 -30.89 19.37
C SER A 518 30.18 -29.59 18.76
N HIS A 519 30.57 -28.48 19.38
CA HIS A 519 30.12 -27.11 19.15
C HIS A 519 30.59 -26.46 17.83
N ASP A 520 31.53 -27.05 17.09
CA ASP A 520 32.21 -26.36 15.99
C ASP A 520 31.46 -26.44 14.64
N ASP A 521 30.65 -27.47 14.43
CA ASP A 521 29.85 -27.60 13.19
C ASP A 521 28.64 -26.65 13.15
N ILE A 522 28.21 -26.16 14.32
CA ILE A 522 27.08 -25.23 14.45
C ILE A 522 27.48 -23.82 14.00
N ALA A 523 28.71 -23.39 14.27
CA ALA A 523 29.20 -22.07 13.92
C ALA A 523 29.36 -21.90 12.40
N ALA A 524 29.94 -22.90 11.71
CA ALA A 524 30.11 -22.89 10.27
C ALA A 524 28.75 -22.93 9.52
N HIS A 525 27.76 -23.65 10.07
CA HIS A 525 26.42 -23.71 9.50
C HIS A 525 25.60 -22.43 9.74
N MET A 526 25.80 -21.74 10.86
CA MET A 526 25.15 -20.44 11.13
C MET A 526 25.71 -19.32 10.25
N ALA A 527 27.02 -19.30 10.00
CA ALA A 527 27.65 -18.31 9.10
C ALA A 527 27.12 -18.44 7.66
N LYS A 528 26.96 -19.67 7.16
CA LYS A 528 26.41 -19.94 5.82
C LYS A 528 24.91 -19.63 5.71
N GLN A 529 24.14 -19.79 6.78
CA GLN A 529 22.73 -19.38 6.79
C GLN A 529 22.54 -17.86 6.89
N MET A 530 23.44 -17.15 7.57
CA MET A 530 23.37 -15.69 7.67
C MET A 530 23.73 -15.00 6.35
N SER A 531 24.68 -15.52 5.56
CA SER A 531 25.00 -14.97 4.23
C SER A 531 23.87 -15.15 3.21
N VAL A 532 23.19 -16.30 3.23
CA VAL A 532 22.02 -16.56 2.37
C VAL A 532 20.81 -15.73 2.80
N ARG A 533 20.66 -15.42 4.10
CA ARG A 533 19.61 -14.51 4.59
C ARG A 533 19.89 -13.04 4.24
N ALA A 534 21.15 -12.59 4.28
CA ALA A 534 21.53 -11.26 3.83
C ALA A 534 21.30 -11.07 2.31
N ALA A 535 21.62 -12.08 1.50
CA ALA A 535 21.38 -12.07 0.05
C ALA A 535 19.88 -12.09 -0.32
N ASN A 536 19.04 -12.78 0.47
CA ASN A 536 17.59 -12.80 0.26
C ASN A 536 16.85 -11.60 0.86
N ALA A 537 17.39 -10.96 1.90
CA ALA A 537 16.85 -9.71 2.44
C ALA A 537 17.02 -8.53 1.45
N ALA A 538 18.08 -8.54 0.64
CA ALA A 538 18.30 -7.55 -0.42
C ALA A 538 17.33 -7.69 -1.61
N ARG A 539 16.58 -8.81 -1.73
CA ARG A 539 15.63 -9.08 -2.83
C ARG A 539 14.16 -8.86 -2.46
N LEU A 540 13.85 -8.42 -1.24
CA LEU A 540 12.49 -8.21 -0.76
C LEU A 540 12.26 -6.73 -0.40
N ALA A 541 12.23 -5.86 -1.42
CA ALA A 541 11.84 -4.46 -1.28
C ALA A 541 10.60 -4.13 -2.11
N LEU A 542 9.56 -3.70 -1.39
CA LEU A 542 8.33 -3.00 -1.81
C LEU A 542 7.25 -3.76 -2.61
N PRO A 543 5.96 -3.41 -2.43
CA PRO A 543 4.89 -3.97 -3.24
C PRO A 543 5.10 -3.51 -4.69
N TYR A 544 5.27 -4.48 -5.59
CA TYR A 544 5.47 -4.28 -7.03
C TYR A 544 4.43 -3.34 -7.66
N GLN A 545 3.23 -3.21 -7.08
CA GLN A 545 2.21 -2.27 -7.54
C GLN A 545 2.47 -0.81 -7.13
N SER A 546 2.87 -0.56 -5.89
CA SER A 546 3.23 0.80 -5.44
C SER A 546 4.57 1.25 -6.02
N LEU A 547 5.52 0.34 -6.29
CA LEU A 547 6.75 0.68 -7.02
C LEU A 547 6.46 1.02 -8.48
N ARG A 548 5.57 0.28 -9.15
CA ARG A 548 5.17 0.55 -10.54
C ARG A 548 4.32 1.82 -10.69
N ILE A 549 3.48 2.12 -9.69
CA ILE A 549 2.78 3.41 -9.59
C ILE A 549 3.80 4.53 -9.32
N LEU A 550 4.75 4.34 -8.41
CA LEU A 550 5.83 5.30 -8.17
C LEU A 550 6.73 5.49 -9.40
N GLU A 551 7.02 4.45 -10.19
CA GLU A 551 7.77 4.53 -11.45
C GLU A 551 6.99 5.27 -12.53
N LEU A 552 5.69 4.97 -12.70
CA LEU A 552 4.82 5.70 -13.62
C LEU A 552 4.63 7.17 -13.19
N MET A 553 4.60 7.42 -11.88
CA MET A 553 4.53 8.77 -11.32
C MET A 553 5.86 9.51 -11.42
N CYS A 554 7.01 8.87 -11.20
CA CYS A 554 8.32 9.44 -11.44
C CYS A 554 8.52 9.72 -12.93
N ALA A 555 8.02 8.87 -13.83
CA ALA A 555 8.05 9.11 -15.27
C ALA A 555 7.12 10.28 -15.66
N SER A 556 5.92 10.37 -15.07
CA SER A 556 5.01 11.49 -15.28
C SER A 556 5.54 12.80 -14.70
N LEU A 557 6.13 12.76 -13.49
CA LEU A 557 6.73 13.91 -12.82
C LEU A 557 8.00 14.32 -13.56
N TYR A 558 8.81 13.38 -14.04
CA TYR A 558 9.96 13.65 -14.92
C TYR A 558 9.51 14.30 -16.23
N ASN A 559 8.42 13.83 -16.85
CA ASN A 559 7.89 14.46 -18.07
C ASN A 559 7.32 15.85 -17.80
N VAL A 560 6.67 16.07 -16.67
CA VAL A 560 6.18 17.41 -16.26
C VAL A 560 7.35 18.32 -15.93
N LEU A 561 8.36 17.84 -15.20
CA LEU A 561 9.57 18.60 -14.89
C LEU A 561 10.41 18.87 -16.14
N ALA A 562 10.51 17.92 -17.07
CA ALA A 562 11.18 18.12 -18.36
C ALA A 562 10.42 19.12 -19.22
N TYR A 563 9.09 19.06 -19.24
CA TYR A 563 8.25 20.04 -19.93
C TYR A 563 8.37 21.43 -19.30
N VAL A 564 8.36 21.53 -17.98
CA VAL A 564 8.59 22.78 -17.24
C VAL A 564 10.01 23.29 -17.49
N SER A 565 11.04 22.43 -17.52
CA SER A 565 12.40 22.83 -17.88
C SER A 565 12.50 23.32 -19.33
N ILE A 566 11.79 22.71 -20.28
CA ILE A 566 11.73 23.14 -21.68
C ILE A 566 11.00 24.49 -21.81
N GLU A 567 9.89 24.68 -21.11
CA GLU A 567 9.17 25.95 -21.14
C GLU A 567 9.91 27.05 -20.38
N CYS A 568 10.57 26.74 -19.26
CA CYS A 568 11.51 27.66 -18.63
C CYS A 568 12.63 28.02 -19.63
N PHE A 569 13.22 27.06 -20.35
CA PHE A 569 14.27 27.36 -21.34
C PHE A 569 13.75 28.22 -22.50
N ARG A 570 12.50 28.05 -22.95
CA ARG A 570 11.85 28.92 -23.95
C ARG A 570 11.57 30.33 -23.42
N VAL A 571 11.14 30.45 -22.16
CA VAL A 571 10.87 31.73 -21.51
C VAL A 571 12.15 32.50 -21.21
N PHE A 572 13.24 31.81 -20.86
CA PHE A 572 14.57 32.41 -20.59
C PHE A 572 15.39 32.71 -21.85
N ASN A 573 14.95 32.25 -23.04
CA ASN A 573 15.66 32.49 -24.29
C ASN A 573 14.71 33.01 -25.38
N PRO A 574 14.09 34.21 -25.20
CA PRO A 574 13.35 34.86 -26.27
C PRO A 574 14.37 35.49 -27.22
N LEU A 575 15.07 34.65 -28.00
CA LEU A 575 15.91 35.15 -29.08
C LEU A 575 14.97 35.64 -30.18
N GLU A 576 14.62 36.92 -30.14
CA GLU A 576 14.26 37.63 -31.35
C GLU A 576 15.40 37.41 -32.37
N PRO A 577 15.10 36.96 -33.60
CA PRO A 577 16.11 36.68 -34.58
C PRO A 577 16.86 37.99 -34.91
N CYS A 578 18.07 38.13 -34.36
CA CYS A 578 18.96 39.23 -34.68
C CYS A 578 19.36 39.11 -36.17
N PRO A 579 18.90 39.99 -37.07
CA PRO A 579 18.94 39.74 -38.51
C PRO A 579 20.34 39.93 -39.16
N ARG A 580 21.44 39.91 -38.39
CA ARG A 580 22.78 40.28 -38.92
C ARG A 580 23.98 39.46 -38.47
N CYS A 581 23.83 38.33 -37.76
CA CYS A 581 25.00 37.51 -37.36
C CYS A 581 24.95 36.10 -37.94
N SER A 582 25.60 35.90 -39.10
CA SER A 582 25.85 34.59 -39.72
C SER A 582 26.72 33.65 -38.87
N SER A 583 27.34 34.17 -37.80
CA SER A 583 28.11 33.41 -36.81
C SER A 583 27.24 32.69 -35.77
N CYS A 584 25.98 33.07 -35.56
CA CYS A 584 25.11 32.42 -34.58
C CYS A 584 24.45 31.15 -35.13
N GLU A 585 24.31 31.03 -36.44
CA GLU A 585 23.62 29.90 -37.09
C GLU A 585 24.44 28.60 -37.01
N SER A 586 25.78 28.69 -37.00
CA SER A 586 26.67 27.54 -36.83
C SER A 586 26.75 27.04 -35.38
N GLN A 587 26.60 27.92 -34.38
CA GLN A 587 26.50 27.52 -32.97
C GLN A 587 25.13 26.90 -32.65
N PHE A 588 24.06 27.37 -33.32
CA PHE A 588 22.72 26.81 -33.15
C PHE A 588 22.60 25.38 -33.72
N GLN A 589 23.24 25.08 -34.86
CA GLN A 589 23.29 23.72 -35.41
C GLN A 589 24.15 22.75 -34.58
N ALA A 590 25.09 23.24 -33.77
CA ALA A 590 25.89 22.39 -32.89
C ALA A 590 25.15 22.05 -31.57
N MET A 591 24.24 22.92 -31.11
CA MET A 591 23.48 22.70 -29.87
C MET A 591 22.15 21.97 -30.05
N SER A 592 21.52 22.02 -31.24
CA SER A 592 20.26 21.27 -31.49
C SER A 592 20.43 19.75 -31.59
N THR A 593 21.67 19.27 -31.54
CA THR A 593 22.04 17.85 -31.73
C THR A 593 22.37 17.14 -30.40
N ILE A 594 22.32 17.85 -29.27
CA ILE A 594 22.46 17.34 -27.90
C ILE A 594 21.09 17.37 -27.25
#